data_AF-A0A4Q2RMU8-F1
#
_entry.id   AF-A0A4Q2RMU8-F1
#
_cell.length_a   1.000
_cell.length_b   1.000
_cell.length_c   1.000
_cell.angle_alpha   90.00
_cell.angle_beta   90.00
_cell.angle_gamma   90.00
#
_symmetry.space_group_name_H-M   'P 1'
#
loop_
_entity.id
_entity.type
_entity.pdbx_description
1 polymer ?
#
loop_
_entity_poly.entity_id
_entity_poly.type
_entity_poly.pdbx_seq_one_letter_code
_entity_poly.pdbx_strand_id
1 'polypeptide(L)'
;MYGDTAAGRKRVAQLREQAGDVRGLAARLVSQAEAVPWHGKAAEAMRERIRERAGHLRAAAAQHDTAAESLSAHVSEVDRLKEAIDLRSRKATTLVEDARTRASEGAAADDDAVLVSFDPPPTGHRDWLTVELPGL
;
A
#
# COMPACT_ATOMS: atom_id res chain seq x y z
N MET A 1 -10.52 -11.72 -3.25
CA MET A 1 -10.80 -10.89 -2.05
C MET A 1 -9.57 -10.00 -1.86
N TYR A 2 -9.76 -8.68 -1.69
CA TYR A 2 -8.76 -7.58 -1.76
C TYR A 2 -7.29 -7.99 -1.70
N GLY A 3 -6.54 -7.62 -2.74
CA GLY A 3 -5.20 -8.11 -3.08
C GLY A 3 -4.26 -8.37 -1.89
N ASP A 4 -3.36 -9.33 -2.09
CA ASP A 4 -2.34 -9.69 -1.10
C ASP A 4 -1.43 -8.49 -0.80
N THR A 5 -1.67 -7.83 0.34
CA THR A 5 -0.89 -6.68 0.79
C THR A 5 0.52 -7.08 1.19
N ALA A 6 0.77 -8.36 1.50
CA ALA A 6 2.12 -8.88 1.69
C ALA A 6 2.89 -8.93 0.36
N ALA A 7 2.25 -9.40 -0.72
CA ALA A 7 2.83 -9.32 -2.06
C ALA A 7 3.08 -7.86 -2.48
N GLY A 8 2.16 -6.94 -2.15
CA GLY A 8 2.34 -5.51 -2.33
C GLY A 8 3.57 -4.95 -1.61
N ARG A 9 3.72 -5.25 -0.30
CA ARG A 9 4.91 -4.86 0.49
C ARG A 9 6.21 -5.41 -0.08
N LYS A 10 6.20 -6.68 -0.52
CA LYS A 10 7.36 -7.30 -1.19
C LYS A 10 7.74 -6.54 -2.45
N ARG A 11 6.75 -6.12 -3.25
CA ARG A 11 6.99 -5.35 -4.48
C ARG A 11 7.53 -3.95 -4.19
N VAL A 12 7.05 -3.27 -3.13
CA VAL A 12 7.63 -1.99 -2.66
C VAL A 12 9.10 -2.14 -2.32
N ALA A 13 9.47 -3.17 -1.55
CA ALA A 13 10.86 -3.43 -1.20
C ALA A 13 11.74 -3.65 -2.45
N GLN A 14 11.24 -4.45 -3.40
CA GLN A 14 11.94 -4.70 -4.66
C GLN A 14 12.16 -3.43 -5.49
N LEU A 15 11.17 -2.53 -5.55
CA LEU A 15 11.33 -1.26 -6.29
C LEU A 15 12.41 -0.36 -5.66
N ARG A 16 12.46 -0.29 -4.32
CA ARG A 16 13.50 0.47 -3.60
C ARG A 16 14.89 -0.12 -3.80
N GLU A 17 15.00 -1.45 -3.77
CA GLU A 17 16.24 -2.17 -4.08
C GLU A 17 16.71 -1.85 -5.50
N GLN A 18 15.81 -1.96 -6.49
CA GLN A 18 16.11 -1.61 -7.89
C GLN A 18 16.55 -0.15 -8.03
N ALA A 19 15.92 0.80 -7.34
CA ALA A 19 16.35 2.20 -7.34
C ALA A 19 17.76 2.37 -6.75
N GLY A 20 18.09 1.62 -5.69
CA GLY A 20 19.43 1.58 -5.10
C GLY A 20 20.48 1.04 -6.07
N ASP A 21 20.19 -0.10 -6.70
CA ASP A 21 21.08 -0.75 -7.67
C ASP A 21 21.37 0.15 -8.87
N VAL A 22 20.34 0.79 -9.43
CA VAL A 22 20.47 1.71 -10.57
C VAL A 22 21.31 2.93 -10.20
N ARG A 23 21.11 3.50 -8.99
CA ARG A 23 21.98 4.58 -8.49
C ARG A 23 23.42 4.13 -8.31
N GLY A 24 23.64 2.93 -7.79
CA GLY A 24 24.96 2.33 -7.64
C GLY A 24 25.66 2.09 -8.99
N LEU A 25 24.93 1.63 -10.00
CA LEU A 25 25.42 1.51 -11.38
C LEU A 25 25.80 2.88 -11.97
N ALA A 26 24.95 3.90 -11.80
CA ALA A 26 25.24 5.26 -12.27
C ALA A 26 26.50 5.84 -11.62
N ALA A 27 26.68 5.65 -10.31
CA ALA A 27 27.87 6.09 -9.58
C ALA A 27 29.14 5.38 -10.06
N ARG A 28 29.07 4.05 -10.24
CA ARG A 28 30.18 3.26 -10.78
C ARG A 28 30.58 3.70 -12.19
N LEU A 29 29.60 3.96 -13.05
CA LEU A 29 29.86 4.40 -14.42
C LEU A 29 30.63 5.73 -14.46
N VAL A 30 30.21 6.70 -13.66
CA VAL A 30 30.91 8.00 -13.55
C VAL A 30 32.31 7.80 -12.98
N SER A 31 32.45 7.05 -11.88
CA SER A 31 33.75 6.79 -11.25
C SER A 31 34.74 6.13 -12.24
N GLN A 32 34.29 5.14 -13.00
CA GLN A 32 35.12 4.48 -14.02
C GLN A 32 35.53 5.43 -15.14
N ALA A 33 34.66 6.35 -15.57
CA ALA A 33 34.97 7.35 -16.59
C ALA A 33 36.02 8.37 -16.14
N GLU A 34 35.95 8.79 -14.89
CA GLU A 34 36.92 9.73 -14.32
C GLU A 34 38.29 9.06 -14.07
N ALA A 35 38.31 7.76 -13.79
CA ALA A 35 39.54 6.99 -13.58
C ALA A 35 40.35 6.70 -14.86
N VAL A 36 39.82 7.04 -16.04
CA VAL A 36 40.49 6.77 -17.31
C VAL A 36 41.74 7.67 -17.45
N PRO A 37 42.95 7.10 -17.69
CA PRO A 37 44.21 7.84 -17.58
C PRO A 37 44.57 8.74 -18.77
N TRP A 38 43.81 8.68 -19.88
CA TRP A 38 44.08 9.50 -21.06
C TRP A 38 43.24 10.78 -21.08
N HIS A 39 43.81 11.83 -21.69
CA HIS A 39 43.31 13.20 -21.62
C HIS A 39 43.09 13.79 -23.03
N GLY A 40 42.36 14.91 -23.08
CA GLY A 40 42.06 15.66 -24.29
C GLY A 40 40.58 15.57 -24.70
N LYS A 41 40.26 16.23 -25.82
CA LYS A 41 38.88 16.47 -26.27
C LYS A 41 38.00 15.21 -26.34
N ALA A 42 38.56 14.08 -26.80
CA ALA A 42 37.80 12.83 -26.90
C ALA A 42 37.53 12.19 -25.52
N ALA A 43 38.45 12.32 -24.57
CA ALA A 43 38.23 11.88 -23.19
C ALA A 43 37.17 12.77 -22.50
N GLU A 44 37.23 14.09 -22.71
CA GLU A 44 36.21 15.03 -22.23
C GLU A 44 34.82 14.73 -22.79
N ALA A 45 34.71 14.50 -24.10
CA ALA A 45 33.44 14.13 -24.73
C ALA A 45 32.88 12.79 -24.21
N MET A 46 33.74 11.82 -23.93
CA MET A 46 33.34 10.55 -23.33
C MET A 46 32.83 10.74 -21.90
N ARG A 47 33.54 11.49 -21.05
CA ARG A 47 33.10 11.80 -19.68
C ARG A 47 31.76 12.52 -19.68
N GLU A 48 31.56 13.48 -20.58
CA GLU A 48 30.29 14.21 -20.70
C GLU A 48 29.13 13.28 -21.06
N ARG A 49 29.30 12.43 -22.07
CA ARG A 49 28.27 11.44 -22.46
C ARG A 49 27.98 10.44 -21.33
N ILE A 50 28.98 10.08 -20.53
CA ILE A 50 28.79 9.21 -19.36
C ILE A 50 28.00 9.92 -18.26
N ARG A 51 28.27 11.21 -17.99
CA ARG A 51 27.51 11.99 -17.02
C ARG A 51 26.05 12.11 -17.42
N GLU A 52 25.78 12.37 -18.70
CA GLU A 52 24.43 12.39 -19.27
C GLU A 52 23.73 11.04 -19.05
N ARG A 53 24.39 9.93 -19.42
CA ARG A 53 23.84 8.57 -19.24
C ARG A 53 23.58 8.25 -17.76
N ALA A 54 24.49 8.63 -16.87
CA ALA A 54 24.30 8.50 -15.44
C ALA A 54 23.13 9.34 -14.93
N GLY A 55 22.90 10.53 -15.52
CA GLY A 55 21.72 11.35 -15.29
C GLY A 55 20.42 10.60 -15.61
N HIS A 56 20.34 9.97 -16.79
CA HIS A 56 19.17 9.15 -17.17
C HIS A 56 18.94 7.96 -16.23
N LEU A 57 20.01 7.28 -15.79
CA LEU A 57 19.89 6.20 -14.81
C LEU A 57 19.36 6.70 -13.47
N ARG A 58 19.84 7.84 -12.97
CA ARG A 58 19.32 8.44 -11.73
C ARG A 58 17.84 8.84 -11.86
N ALA A 59 17.44 9.36 -13.03
CA ALA A 59 16.04 9.67 -13.30
C ALA A 59 15.16 8.42 -13.30
N ALA A 60 15.62 7.30 -13.87
CA ALA A 60 14.92 6.02 -13.81
C ALA A 60 14.83 5.48 -12.37
N ALA A 61 15.88 5.60 -11.57
CA ALA A 61 15.85 5.25 -10.15
C ALA A 61 14.81 6.07 -9.37
N ALA A 62 14.72 7.38 -9.64
CA ALA A 62 13.70 8.23 -9.02
C ALA A 62 12.27 7.79 -9.38
N GLN A 63 12.03 7.34 -10.61
CA GLN A 63 10.73 6.77 -11.00
C GLN A 63 10.40 5.49 -10.21
N HIS A 64 11.39 4.64 -9.92
CA HIS A 64 11.21 3.48 -9.05
C HIS A 64 10.87 3.87 -7.61
N ASP A 65 11.53 4.91 -7.06
CA ASP A 65 11.22 5.43 -5.74
C ASP A 65 9.78 5.97 -5.67
N THR A 66 9.36 6.79 -6.64
CA THR A 66 7.97 7.30 -6.73
C THR A 66 6.96 6.16 -6.85
N ALA A 67 7.24 5.15 -7.67
CA ALA A 67 6.36 3.98 -7.80
C ALA A 67 6.28 3.19 -6.47
N ALA A 68 7.40 3.05 -5.75
CA ALA A 68 7.43 2.39 -4.46
C ALA A 68 6.62 3.15 -3.41
N GLU A 69 6.72 4.48 -3.37
CA GLU A 69 5.94 5.34 -2.48
C GLU A 69 4.44 5.25 -2.77
N SER A 70 4.04 5.38 -4.03
CA SER A 70 2.63 5.27 -4.43
C SER A 70 2.05 3.90 -4.08
N LEU A 71 2.79 2.81 -4.36
CA LEU A 71 2.36 1.46 -4.01
C LEU A 71 2.30 1.25 -2.49
N SER A 72 3.26 1.80 -1.74
CA SER A 72 3.26 1.75 -0.28
C SER A 72 2.01 2.41 0.30
N ALA A 73 1.67 3.62 -0.18
CA ALA A 73 0.48 4.34 0.25
C ALA A 73 -0.80 3.55 -0.07
N HIS A 74 -0.89 2.98 -1.28
CA HIS A 74 -2.03 2.14 -1.67
C HIS A 74 -2.18 0.90 -0.78
N VAL A 75 -1.08 0.19 -0.52
CA VAL A 75 -1.11 -1.02 0.32
C VAL A 75 -1.54 -0.69 1.75
N SER A 76 -1.03 0.41 2.32
CA SER A 76 -1.45 0.89 3.65
C SER A 76 -2.93 1.25 3.68
N GLU A 77 -3.46 1.88 2.63
CA GLU A 77 -4.89 2.20 2.55
C GLU A 77 -5.76 0.94 2.45
N VAL A 78 -5.33 -0.06 1.68
CA VAL A 78 -6.03 -1.35 1.60
C VAL A 78 -6.06 -2.06 2.96
N ASP A 79 -4.95 -2.07 3.69
CA ASP A 79 -4.91 -2.64 5.05
C ASP A 79 -5.85 -1.88 5.99
N ARG A 80 -5.83 -0.53 5.96
CA ARG A 80 -6.75 0.31 6.76
C ARG A 80 -8.22 0.00 6.48
N LEU A 81 -8.58 -0.18 5.20
CA LEU A 81 -9.96 -0.50 4.83
C LEU A 81 -10.36 -1.92 5.26
N LYS A 82 -9.45 -2.89 5.18
CA LYS A 82 -9.68 -4.25 5.69
C LYS A 82 -9.93 -4.26 7.19
N GLU A 83 -9.09 -3.54 7.95
CA GLU A 83 -9.26 -3.40 9.40
C GLU A 83 -10.58 -2.72 9.76
N ALA A 84 -10.99 -1.69 9.02
CA ALA A 84 -12.27 -1.01 9.22
C ALA A 84 -13.47 -1.95 8.94
N ILE A 85 -13.41 -2.75 7.87
CA ILE A 85 -14.42 -3.76 7.55
C ILE A 85 -14.50 -4.79 8.68
N ASP A 86 -13.37 -5.35 9.11
CA ASP A 86 -13.33 -6.39 10.14
C ASP A 86 -13.79 -5.88 11.51
N LEU A 87 -13.44 -4.64 11.86
CA LEU A 87 -13.92 -4.01 13.09
C LEU A 87 -15.44 -3.81 13.05
N ARG A 88 -15.97 -3.26 11.95
CA ARG A 88 -17.40 -2.97 11.81
C ARG A 88 -18.22 -4.25 11.74
N SER A 89 -17.73 -5.26 11.03
CA SER A 89 -18.34 -6.60 10.97
C SER A 89 -18.44 -7.22 12.36
N ARG A 90 -17.35 -7.24 13.14
CA ARG A 90 -17.35 -7.79 14.50
C ARG A 90 -18.30 -7.05 15.43
N LYS A 91 -18.26 -5.71 15.42
CA LYS A 91 -19.17 -4.88 16.24
C LYS A 91 -20.64 -5.15 15.91
N ALA A 92 -20.99 -5.17 14.63
CA ALA A 92 -22.35 -5.45 14.20
C ALA A 92 -22.79 -6.84 14.67
N THR A 93 -21.95 -7.87 14.52
CA THR A 93 -22.25 -9.21 15.03
C THR A 93 -22.53 -9.20 16.53
N THR A 94 -21.68 -8.56 17.34
CA THR A 94 -21.90 -8.44 18.79
C THR A 94 -23.20 -7.71 19.13
N LEU A 95 -23.49 -6.58 18.48
CA LEU A 95 -24.74 -5.83 18.70
C LEU A 95 -25.98 -6.67 18.37
N VAL A 96 -25.94 -7.43 17.28
CA VAL A 96 -27.04 -8.32 16.88
C VAL A 96 -27.21 -9.47 17.87
N GLU A 97 -26.12 -10.07 18.34
CA GLU A 97 -26.15 -11.13 19.35
C GLU A 97 -26.70 -10.65 20.70
N ASP A 98 -26.27 -9.46 21.15
CA ASP A 98 -26.76 -8.84 22.38
C ASP A 98 -28.25 -8.47 22.28
N ALA A 99 -28.68 -7.93 21.15
CA ALA A 99 -30.09 -7.61 20.89
C ALA A 99 -30.96 -8.88 20.85
N ARG A 100 -30.49 -9.96 20.22
CA ARG A 100 -31.17 -11.27 20.23
C ARG A 100 -31.29 -11.85 21.64
N THR A 101 -30.23 -11.72 22.44
CA THR A 101 -30.23 -12.18 23.84
C THR A 101 -31.27 -11.41 24.66
N ARG A 102 -31.26 -10.08 24.63
CA ARG A 102 -32.25 -9.23 25.33
C ARG A 102 -33.69 -9.48 24.86
N ALA A 103 -33.89 -9.69 23.57
CA ALA A 103 -35.21 -10.05 23.03
C ALA A 103 -35.72 -11.39 23.57
N SER A 104 -34.84 -12.39 23.71
CA SER A 104 -35.20 -13.70 24.29
C SER A 104 -35.54 -13.63 25.78
N GLU A 105 -34.94 -12.68 26.51
CA GLU A 105 -35.17 -12.43 27.94
C GLU A 105 -36.38 -11.51 28.21
N GLY A 106 -37.04 -11.00 27.15
CA GLY A 106 -38.19 -10.09 27.28
C GLY A 106 -37.80 -8.65 27.67
N ALA A 107 -36.53 -8.29 27.53
CA ALA A 107 -35.97 -6.97 27.86
C ALA A 107 -35.57 -6.18 26.59
N ALA A 108 -36.29 -6.37 25.48
CA ALA A 108 -36.00 -5.71 24.21
C ALA A 108 -36.19 -4.19 24.30
N ALA A 109 -35.23 -3.44 23.76
CA ALA A 109 -35.35 -2.01 23.49
C ALA A 109 -35.94 -1.76 22.08
N ASP A 110 -36.43 -0.55 21.83
CA ASP A 110 -37.02 -0.17 20.54
C ASP A 110 -36.05 -0.39 19.35
N ASP A 111 -34.76 -0.12 19.55
CA ASP A 111 -33.71 -0.29 18.53
C ASP A 111 -33.36 -1.76 18.25
N ASP A 112 -33.73 -2.70 19.14
CA ASP A 112 -33.38 -4.12 19.01
C ASP A 112 -34.11 -4.77 17.83
N ALA A 113 -35.28 -4.27 17.45
CA ALA A 113 -36.02 -4.78 16.29
C ALA A 113 -35.20 -4.60 14.99
N VAL A 114 -34.52 -3.46 14.84
CA VAL A 114 -33.66 -3.16 13.68
C VAL A 114 -32.45 -4.10 13.70
N LEU A 115 -31.79 -4.25 14.85
CA LEU A 115 -30.62 -5.13 15.00
C LEU A 115 -30.96 -6.60 14.74
N VAL A 116 -32.08 -7.11 15.25
CA VAL A 116 -32.47 -8.51 15.06
C VAL A 116 -32.80 -8.84 13.59
N SER A 117 -33.39 -7.87 12.88
CA SER A 117 -33.76 -8.01 11.46
C SER A 117 -32.61 -7.75 10.47
N PHE A 118 -31.45 -7.31 10.95
CA PHE A 118 -30.31 -6.97 10.12
C PHE A 118 -29.76 -8.20 9.38
N ASP A 119 -29.61 -8.07 8.05
CA ASP A 119 -28.95 -9.06 7.20
C ASP A 119 -27.49 -8.61 6.92
N PRO A 120 -26.48 -9.27 7.52
CA PRO A 120 -25.10 -8.83 7.43
C PRO A 120 -24.52 -9.06 6.03
N PRO A 121 -23.77 -8.09 5.47
CA PRO A 121 -22.99 -8.33 4.25
C PRO A 121 -22.01 -9.50 4.41
N PRO A 122 -21.57 -10.14 3.31
CA PRO A 122 -20.55 -11.18 3.36
C PRO A 122 -19.28 -10.70 4.09
N THR A 123 -18.59 -11.64 4.75
CA THR A 123 -17.35 -11.34 5.48
C THR A 123 -16.31 -10.70 4.55
N GLY A 124 -15.66 -9.63 5.03
CA GLY A 124 -14.67 -8.91 4.24
C GLY A 124 -15.22 -8.10 3.05
N HIS A 125 -16.54 -7.98 2.88
CA HIS A 125 -17.14 -7.21 1.78
C HIS A 125 -17.07 -5.69 2.04
N ARG A 126 -16.94 -4.87 0.99
CA ARG A 126 -16.84 -3.39 1.14
C ARG A 126 -18.10 -2.76 1.71
N ASP A 127 -19.25 -3.42 1.56
CA ASP A 127 -20.53 -2.84 2.01
C ASP A 127 -20.57 -2.68 3.53
N TRP A 128 -19.72 -3.41 4.27
CA TRP A 128 -19.48 -3.14 5.69
C TRP A 128 -19.04 -1.70 5.96
N LEU A 129 -18.39 -1.01 5.01
CA LEU A 129 -18.01 0.41 5.13
C LEU A 129 -19.20 1.37 5.03
N THR A 130 -20.38 0.91 4.63
CA THR A 130 -21.60 1.72 4.53
C THR A 130 -22.75 1.24 5.43
N VAL A 131 -22.59 0.16 6.19
CA VAL A 131 -23.62 -0.37 7.12
C VAL A 131 -23.95 0.61 8.24
N GLU A 132 -25.16 1.12 8.32
CA GLU A 132 -25.59 1.94 9.46
C GLU A 132 -26.47 1.11 10.40
N LEU A 133 -26.06 1.00 11.67
CA LEU A 133 -26.81 0.31 12.72
C LEU A 133 -26.80 1.15 14.01
N PRO A 134 -27.86 1.09 14.83
CA PRO A 134 -27.84 1.68 16.16
C PRO A 134 -26.65 1.15 16.99
N GLY A 135 -25.80 2.07 17.49
CA GLY A 135 -24.65 1.73 18.35
C GLY A 135 -23.34 1.33 17.65
N LEU A 136 -23.24 1.45 16.32
CA LEU A 136 -22.08 1.02 15.52
C LEU A 136 -20.92 2.03 15.45
#